data_AF-A0A5K3FIR3-F1
#
_entry.id   AF-A0A5K3FIR3-F1
#
_cell.length_a   1.000
_cell.length_b   1.000
_cell.length_c   1.000
_cell.angle_alpha   90.00
_cell.angle_beta   90.00
_cell.angle_gamma   90.00
#
_symmetry.space_group_name_H-M   'P 1'
#
loop_
_entity.id
_entity.type
_entity.pdbx_description
1 polymer ?
#
loop_
_entity_poly.entity_id
_entity_poly.type
_entity_poly.pdbx_seq_one_letter_code
_entity_poly.pdbx_strand_id
1 'polypeptide(L)'
;VLHRNIAENIARVLYPKDNKFEGKELRLKQEYMLVSAACQDILRRYQMVDEHGPRRKDFSQFHEKVAIQLNDTHPSMAIPEMMRLLVDIEGMDWNQAWEIVRKCFAYTNHTVLPEALELWPADIVANVLPRHLDIIFKLNQDFCDMLREKYPGDGGRVYRMSMFNDEGFKKLNTAHLCIVGSHKVNGVAAIHSELLKNSV
;
A
#
# COMPACT_ATOMS: atom_id res chain seq x y z
N VAL A 1 22.26 22.92 -7.52
CA VAL A 1 22.59 21.89 -8.52
C VAL A 1 22.54 20.48 -7.94
N LEU A 2 23.26 20.17 -6.84
CA LEU A 2 23.25 18.85 -6.20
C LEU A 2 21.85 18.32 -5.82
N HIS A 3 21.02 19.12 -5.13
CA HIS A 3 19.66 18.71 -4.76
C HIS A 3 18.75 18.43 -5.98
N ARG A 4 18.93 19.20 -7.06
CA ARG A 4 18.19 19.02 -8.31
C ARG A 4 18.54 17.67 -8.96
N ASN A 5 19.82 17.34 -9.03
CA ASN A 5 20.27 16.07 -9.62
C ASN A 5 19.79 14.85 -8.79
N ILE A 6 19.77 14.97 -7.46
CA ILE A 6 19.24 13.90 -6.57
C ILE A 6 17.74 13.68 -6.83
N ALA A 7 16.96 14.75 -6.99
CA ALA A 7 15.53 14.65 -7.31
C ALA A 7 15.29 14.08 -8.72
N GLU A 8 16.01 14.57 -9.73
CA GLU A 8 15.89 14.11 -11.12
C GLU A 8 16.26 12.63 -11.28
N ASN A 9 17.15 12.10 -10.43
CA ASN A 9 17.53 10.68 -10.46
C ASN A 9 16.34 9.73 -10.19
N ILE A 10 15.29 10.17 -9.50
CA ILE A 10 14.09 9.36 -9.25
C ILE A 10 13.42 8.99 -10.59
N ALA A 11 13.29 9.92 -11.53
CA ALA A 11 12.62 9.67 -12.80
C ALA A 11 13.57 9.20 -13.94
N ARG A 12 14.85 8.93 -13.63
CA ARG A 12 15.89 8.83 -14.66
C ARG A 12 16.02 7.47 -15.32
N VAL A 13 15.81 6.39 -14.56
CA VAL A 13 16.00 5.01 -15.03
C VAL A 13 14.87 4.13 -14.52
N LEU A 14 14.35 3.27 -15.39
CA LEU A 14 13.39 2.21 -15.05
C LEU A 14 14.12 1.06 -14.36
N TYR A 15 13.67 0.66 -13.15
CA TYR A 15 14.27 -0.39 -12.31
C TYR A 15 15.79 -0.16 -12.03
N PRO A 16 16.15 0.79 -11.15
CA PRO A 16 17.53 0.93 -10.71
C PRO A 16 17.99 -0.35 -10.00
N LYS A 17 19.27 -0.72 -10.16
CA LYS A 17 19.84 -1.88 -9.45
C LYS A 17 19.70 -1.69 -7.94
N ASP A 18 19.05 -2.63 -7.26
CA ASP A 18 18.66 -2.58 -5.86
C ASP A 18 19.42 -3.59 -4.97
N ASN A 19 20.52 -4.14 -5.48
CA ASN A 19 21.38 -5.07 -4.74
C ASN A 19 22.06 -4.45 -3.51
N LYS A 20 22.02 -3.12 -3.37
CA LYS A 20 22.58 -2.34 -2.25
C LYS A 20 21.50 -1.48 -1.62
N PHE A 21 21.73 -1.08 -0.37
CA PHE A 21 20.80 -0.25 0.41
C PHE A 21 20.35 1.01 -0.34
N GLU A 22 21.28 1.74 -0.96
CA GLU A 22 20.98 2.98 -1.69
C GLU A 22 20.08 2.73 -2.92
N GLY A 23 20.25 1.57 -3.56
CA GLY A 23 19.43 1.15 -4.70
C GLY A 23 18.00 0.81 -4.27
N LYS A 24 17.84 0.13 -3.12
CA LYS A 24 16.55 -0.14 -2.49
C LYS A 24 15.83 1.15 -2.09
N GLU A 25 16.56 2.09 -1.49
CA GLU A 25 16.02 3.39 -1.11
C GLU A 25 15.54 4.18 -2.34
N LEU A 26 16.34 4.21 -3.42
CA LEU A 26 15.95 4.86 -4.66
C LEU A 26 14.72 4.21 -5.27
N ARG A 27 14.64 2.88 -5.25
CA ARG A 27 13.48 2.13 -5.76
C ARG A 27 12.20 2.46 -4.99
N LEU A 28 12.26 2.47 -3.65
CA LEU A 28 11.12 2.86 -2.81
C LEU A 28 10.71 4.32 -3.07
N LYS A 29 11.68 5.23 -3.27
CA LYS A 29 11.41 6.63 -3.64
C LYS A 29 10.69 6.76 -4.98
N GLN A 30 11.04 5.94 -5.96
CA GLN A 30 10.35 5.90 -7.27
C GLN A 30 8.91 5.46 -7.14
N GLU A 31 8.68 4.33 -6.46
CA GLU A 31 7.34 3.81 -6.21
C GLU A 31 6.51 4.83 -5.44
N TYR A 32 7.08 5.43 -4.40
CA TYR A 32 6.39 6.43 -3.59
C TYR A 32 6.05 7.71 -4.36
N MET A 33 6.97 8.20 -5.20
CA MET A 33 6.74 9.39 -6.02
C MET A 33 5.53 9.23 -6.93
N LEU A 34 5.39 8.08 -7.58
CA LEU A 34 4.23 7.75 -8.41
C LEU A 34 2.94 7.74 -7.58
N VAL A 35 2.91 6.97 -6.48
CA VAL A 35 1.67 6.79 -5.72
C VAL A 35 1.23 8.06 -5.01
N SER A 36 2.15 8.87 -4.49
CA SER A 36 1.80 10.12 -3.82
C SER A 36 1.25 11.16 -4.80
N ALA A 37 1.89 11.31 -5.97
CA ALA A 37 1.38 12.20 -7.02
C ALA A 37 -0.01 11.76 -7.51
N ALA A 38 -0.19 10.46 -7.75
CA ALA A 38 -1.46 9.90 -8.21
C ALA A 38 -2.59 10.06 -7.17
N CYS A 39 -2.33 9.74 -5.90
CA CYS A 39 -3.34 9.86 -4.83
C CYS A 39 -3.79 11.30 -4.63
N GLN A 40 -2.84 12.25 -4.61
CA GLN A 40 -3.16 13.68 -4.49
C GLN A 40 -3.99 14.18 -5.68
N ASP A 41 -3.65 13.75 -6.91
CA ASP A 41 -4.42 14.15 -8.09
C ASP A 41 -5.83 13.55 -8.12
N ILE A 42 -5.98 12.28 -7.68
CA ILE A 42 -7.28 11.63 -7.53
C ILE A 42 -8.15 12.37 -6.51
N LEU A 43 -7.62 12.65 -5.32
CA LEU A 43 -8.35 13.40 -4.29
C LEU A 43 -8.73 14.79 -4.77
N ARG A 44 -7.79 15.53 -5.38
CA ARG A 44 -8.05 16.85 -5.96
C ARG A 44 -9.22 16.79 -6.95
N ARG A 45 -9.21 15.83 -7.89
CA ARG A 45 -10.29 15.67 -8.88
C ARG A 45 -11.63 15.32 -8.23
N TYR A 46 -11.65 14.49 -7.20
CA TYR A 46 -12.88 14.17 -6.47
C TYR A 46 -13.43 15.37 -5.68
N GLN A 47 -12.54 16.14 -5.07
CA GLN A 47 -12.89 17.31 -4.26
C GLN A 47 -13.38 18.49 -5.09
N MET A 48 -12.99 18.58 -6.37
CA MET A 48 -13.48 19.61 -7.29
C MET A 48 -14.93 19.33 -7.68
N VAL A 49 -15.85 20.15 -7.18
CA VAL A 49 -17.27 20.14 -7.56
C VAL A 49 -17.52 21.06 -8.76
N ASP A 50 -16.87 22.22 -8.75
CA ASP A 50 -16.79 23.23 -9.80
C ASP A 50 -15.37 23.85 -9.80
N GLU A 51 -15.01 24.60 -10.84
CA GLU A 51 -13.64 25.13 -10.98
C GLU A 51 -13.32 26.23 -9.94
N HIS A 52 -14.34 26.91 -9.41
CA HIS A 52 -14.20 28.12 -8.58
C HIS A 52 -14.86 28.02 -7.20
N GLY A 53 -15.56 26.94 -6.89
CA GLY A 53 -16.31 26.80 -5.65
C GLY A 53 -15.60 25.92 -4.61
N PRO A 54 -16.31 25.63 -3.50
CA PRO A 54 -15.69 24.99 -2.35
C PRO A 54 -15.33 23.53 -2.64
N ARG A 55 -14.20 23.09 -2.10
CA ARG A 55 -13.82 21.68 -2.13
C ARG A 55 -14.85 20.83 -1.39
N ARG A 56 -15.30 19.75 -2.01
CA ARG A 56 -16.06 18.69 -1.34
C ARG A 56 -15.25 18.16 -0.16
N LYS A 57 -15.89 18.10 1.02
CA LYS A 57 -15.29 17.54 2.24
C LYS A 57 -15.90 16.20 2.65
N ASP A 58 -17.04 15.85 2.07
CA ASP A 58 -17.65 14.54 2.27
C ASP A 58 -17.03 13.51 1.32
N PHE A 59 -16.49 12.45 1.88
CA PHE A 59 -15.88 11.33 1.18
C PHE A 59 -16.71 10.05 1.30
N SER A 60 -17.91 10.09 1.88
CA SER A 60 -18.80 8.93 2.03
C SER A 60 -19.03 8.19 0.71
N GLN A 61 -19.11 8.92 -0.40
CA GLN A 61 -19.28 8.39 -1.76
C GLN A 61 -17.98 8.28 -2.56
N PHE A 62 -16.80 8.37 -1.92
CA PHE A 62 -15.52 8.36 -2.63
C PHE A 62 -15.32 7.06 -3.41
N HIS A 63 -15.58 5.92 -2.76
CA HIS A 63 -15.44 4.60 -3.36
C HIS A 63 -16.44 4.30 -4.49
N GLU A 64 -17.51 5.09 -4.62
CA GLU A 64 -18.46 4.95 -5.74
C GLU A 64 -18.00 5.69 -6.99
N LYS A 65 -17.05 6.62 -6.85
CA LYS A 65 -16.53 7.46 -7.94
C LYS A 65 -15.08 7.14 -8.28
N VAL A 66 -14.35 6.48 -7.38
CA VAL A 66 -12.92 6.20 -7.50
C VAL A 66 -12.66 4.72 -7.29
N ALA A 67 -12.09 4.09 -8.31
CA ALA A 67 -11.51 2.75 -8.25
C ALA A 67 -10.02 2.83 -8.62
N ILE A 68 -9.17 2.17 -7.83
CA ILE A 68 -7.72 2.19 -7.98
C ILE A 68 -7.23 0.74 -8.11
N GLN A 69 -6.66 0.41 -9.27
CA GLN A 69 -6.07 -0.90 -9.51
C GLN A 69 -4.56 -0.88 -9.20
N LEU A 70 -4.13 -1.77 -8.33
CA LEU A 70 -2.74 -2.07 -8.07
C LEU A 70 -2.28 -3.15 -9.05
N ASN A 71 -1.36 -2.79 -9.93
CA ASN A 71 -0.74 -3.71 -10.87
C ASN A 71 0.55 -4.25 -10.26
N ASP A 72 0.48 -5.47 -9.71
CA ASP A 72 1.48 -6.03 -8.81
C ASP A 72 1.67 -5.21 -7.52
N THR A 73 2.72 -5.48 -6.74
CA THR A 73 2.97 -4.84 -5.43
C THR A 73 3.66 -3.48 -5.50
N HIS A 74 4.21 -3.08 -6.65
CA HIS A 74 4.96 -1.81 -6.77
C HIS A 74 4.17 -0.56 -6.34
N PRO A 75 2.86 -0.41 -6.65
CA PRO A 75 2.07 0.72 -6.16
C PRO A 75 1.42 0.47 -4.78
N SER A 76 1.85 -0.56 -4.01
CA SER A 76 1.23 -0.94 -2.72
C SER A 76 1.19 0.21 -1.70
N MET A 77 2.19 1.09 -1.73
CA MET A 77 2.27 2.28 -0.87
C MET A 77 1.14 3.30 -1.13
N ALA A 78 0.35 3.15 -2.19
CA ALA A 78 -0.87 3.93 -2.40
C ALA A 78 -1.92 3.70 -1.31
N ILE A 79 -1.98 2.49 -0.72
CA ILE A 79 -2.91 2.17 0.38
C ILE A 79 -2.60 3.03 1.62
N PRO A 80 -1.39 2.99 2.21
CA PRO A 80 -1.06 3.83 3.35
C PRO A 80 -1.00 5.32 3.00
N GLU A 81 -0.66 5.70 1.76
CA GLU A 81 -0.71 7.11 1.34
C GLU A 81 -2.13 7.67 1.30
N MET A 82 -3.10 6.89 0.79
CA MET A 82 -4.50 7.31 0.82
C MET A 82 -5.02 7.40 2.26
N MET A 83 -4.65 6.45 3.12
CA MET A 83 -4.95 6.56 4.57
C MET A 83 -4.35 7.83 5.18
N ARG A 84 -3.09 8.15 4.89
CA ARG A 84 -2.41 9.35 5.39
C ARG A 84 -3.14 10.62 4.94
N LEU A 85 -3.53 10.70 3.67
CA LEU A 85 -4.23 11.86 3.13
C LEU A 85 -5.61 12.03 3.77
N LEU A 86 -6.40 10.96 3.89
CA LEU A 86 -7.74 11.03 4.48
C LEU A 86 -7.69 11.33 5.99
N VAL A 87 -6.77 10.70 6.74
CA VAL A 87 -6.71 10.85 8.19
C VAL A 87 -5.94 12.10 8.60
N ASP A 88 -4.68 12.25 8.16
CA ASP A 88 -3.81 13.31 8.67
C ASP A 88 -4.09 14.67 8.02
N ILE A 89 -4.54 14.69 6.75
CA ILE A 89 -4.76 15.94 5.99
C ILE A 89 -6.24 16.33 5.98
N GLU A 90 -7.14 15.40 5.65
CA GLU A 90 -8.58 15.67 5.61
C GLU A 90 -9.27 15.53 6.98
N GLY A 91 -8.57 15.01 8.00
CA GLY A 91 -9.06 14.93 9.38
C GLY A 91 -10.14 13.86 9.60
N MET A 92 -10.17 12.84 8.76
CA MET A 92 -11.16 11.76 8.84
C MET A 92 -10.84 10.79 9.99
N ASP A 93 -11.89 10.21 10.58
CA ASP A 93 -11.75 9.09 11.49
C ASP A 93 -11.05 7.90 10.82
N TRP A 94 -10.16 7.23 11.56
CA TRP A 94 -9.37 6.10 11.05
C TRP A 94 -10.23 4.99 10.44
N ASN A 95 -11.30 4.59 11.12
CA ASN A 95 -12.13 3.46 10.68
C ASN A 95 -12.94 3.83 9.43
N GLN A 96 -13.43 5.08 9.39
CA GLN A 96 -14.14 5.61 8.21
C GLN A 96 -13.21 5.66 6.99
N ALA A 97 -11.99 6.20 7.17
CA ALA A 97 -10.98 6.25 6.11
C ALA A 97 -10.62 4.85 5.61
N TRP A 98 -10.45 3.90 6.54
CA TRP A 98 -10.09 2.53 6.18
C TRP A 98 -11.19 1.80 5.41
N GLU A 99 -12.46 2.01 5.76
CA GLU A 99 -13.59 1.45 5.01
C GLU A 99 -13.61 1.97 3.57
N ILE A 100 -13.41 3.28 3.39
CA ILE A 100 -13.34 3.92 2.07
C ILE A 100 -12.16 3.36 1.27
N VAL A 101 -10.96 3.34 1.86
CA VAL A 101 -9.74 2.85 1.21
C VAL A 101 -9.94 1.42 0.73
N ARG A 102 -10.37 0.48 1.58
CA ARG A 102 -10.56 -0.92 1.15
C ARG A 102 -11.52 -1.05 -0.02
N LYS A 103 -12.59 -0.24 -0.09
CA LYS A 103 -13.55 -0.27 -1.20
C LYS A 103 -13.00 0.34 -2.49
N CYS A 104 -12.03 1.25 -2.42
CA CYS A 104 -11.40 1.85 -3.60
C CYS A 104 -10.37 0.94 -4.27
N PHE A 105 -9.61 0.16 -3.51
CA PHE A 105 -8.45 -0.57 -4.02
C PHE A 105 -8.78 -2.00 -4.46
N ALA A 106 -8.21 -2.41 -5.59
CA ALA A 106 -8.19 -3.78 -6.09
C ALA A 106 -6.75 -4.15 -6.50
N TYR A 107 -6.38 -5.42 -6.36
CA TYR A 107 -5.00 -5.89 -6.55
C TYR A 107 -4.92 -7.03 -7.58
N THR A 108 -4.08 -6.86 -8.60
CA THR A 108 -3.68 -7.93 -9.52
C THR A 108 -2.32 -8.47 -9.11
N ASN A 109 -2.25 -9.75 -8.77
CA ASN A 109 -0.99 -10.46 -8.55
C ASN A 109 -0.49 -11.07 -9.87
N HIS A 110 0.81 -10.96 -10.14
CA HIS A 110 1.48 -11.49 -11.33
C HIS A 110 2.46 -12.64 -11.04
N THR A 111 2.67 -13.01 -9.78
CA THR A 111 3.67 -14.01 -9.39
C THR A 111 3.29 -14.81 -8.15
N VAL A 112 3.60 -16.10 -8.20
CA VAL A 112 3.52 -17.04 -7.08
C VAL A 112 4.91 -17.44 -6.55
N LEU A 113 5.98 -16.97 -7.20
CA LEU A 113 7.35 -17.30 -6.82
C LEU A 113 7.74 -16.52 -5.56
N PRO A 114 8.06 -17.18 -4.42
CA PRO A 114 8.38 -16.49 -3.17
C PRO A 114 9.52 -15.47 -3.31
N GLU A 115 10.51 -15.75 -4.14
CA GLU A 115 11.65 -14.88 -4.42
C GLU A 115 11.29 -13.61 -5.20
N ALA A 116 10.15 -13.59 -5.88
CA ALA A 116 9.64 -12.45 -6.62
C ALA A 116 8.70 -11.57 -5.78
N LEU A 117 8.33 -12.01 -4.57
CA LEU A 117 7.52 -11.21 -3.66
C LEU A 117 8.37 -10.09 -3.07
N GLU A 118 7.85 -8.87 -3.18
CA GLU A 118 8.55 -7.70 -2.71
C GLU A 118 8.50 -7.61 -1.18
N LEU A 119 9.67 -7.73 -0.56
CA LEU A 119 9.85 -7.62 0.89
C LEU A 119 10.72 -6.41 1.21
N TRP A 120 10.13 -5.40 1.83
CA TRP A 120 10.85 -4.19 2.24
C TRP A 120 11.37 -4.31 3.67
N PRO A 121 12.68 -4.12 3.93
CA PRO A 121 13.17 -3.95 5.29
C PRO A 121 12.47 -2.76 5.97
N ALA A 122 11.92 -2.98 7.17
CA ALA A 122 11.20 -1.96 7.92
C ALA A 122 12.05 -0.71 8.15
N ASP A 123 13.36 -0.86 8.36
CA ASP A 123 14.30 0.26 8.53
C ASP A 123 14.40 1.15 7.27
N ILE A 124 14.31 0.57 6.07
CA ILE A 124 14.28 1.34 4.82
C ILE A 124 12.99 2.14 4.74
N VAL A 125 11.86 1.51 5.06
CA VAL A 125 10.56 2.19 5.10
C VAL A 125 10.55 3.29 6.16
N ALA A 126 11.09 3.03 7.36
CA ALA A 126 11.20 4.00 8.44
C ALA A 126 12.02 5.22 8.04
N ASN A 127 13.13 5.00 7.33
CA ASN A 127 14.03 6.07 6.90
C ASN A 127 13.41 6.96 5.79
N VAL A 128 12.66 6.36 4.86
CA VAL A 128 12.09 7.10 3.71
C VAL A 128 10.67 7.61 3.98
N LEU A 129 9.85 6.79 4.62
CA LEU A 129 8.39 6.96 4.79
C LEU A 129 7.96 6.65 6.25
N PRO A 130 8.48 7.37 7.25
CA PRO A 130 8.23 7.05 8.67
C PRO A 130 6.74 7.04 9.02
N ARG A 131 5.96 8.00 8.52
CA ARG A 131 4.52 8.06 8.77
C ARG A 131 3.77 6.89 8.13
N HIS A 132 4.17 6.45 6.94
CA HIS A 132 3.55 5.29 6.28
C HIS A 132 3.83 4.02 7.05
N LEU A 133 5.02 3.88 7.64
CA LEU A 133 5.33 2.75 8.51
C LEU A 133 4.39 2.68 9.72
N ASP A 134 4.12 3.81 10.39
CA ASP A 134 3.16 3.86 11.50
C ASP A 134 1.76 3.42 11.07
N ILE A 135 1.30 3.90 9.90
CA ILE A 135 0.01 3.54 9.32
C ILE A 135 -0.04 2.03 9.05
N ILE A 136 1.01 1.47 8.44
CA ILE A 136 1.10 0.04 8.12
C ILE A 136 1.13 -0.81 9.40
N PHE A 137 1.83 -0.37 10.46
CA PHE A 137 1.79 -1.05 11.75
C PHE A 137 0.39 -1.08 12.35
N LYS A 138 -0.34 0.05 12.31
CA LYS A 138 -1.72 0.10 12.80
C LYS A 138 -2.66 -0.78 11.98
N LEU A 139 -2.54 -0.76 10.64
CA LEU A 139 -3.30 -1.66 9.76
C LEU A 139 -3.01 -3.13 10.07
N ASN A 140 -1.74 -3.47 10.29
CA ASN A 140 -1.34 -4.83 10.66
C ASN A 140 -1.89 -5.24 12.03
N GLN A 141 -1.89 -4.32 13.00
CA GLN A 141 -2.45 -4.57 14.32
C GLN A 141 -3.95 -4.88 14.23
N ASP A 142 -4.72 -4.01 13.55
CA ASP A 142 -6.17 -4.19 13.36
C ASP A 142 -6.49 -5.51 12.65
N PHE A 143 -5.68 -5.87 11.65
CA PHE A 143 -5.81 -7.13 10.95
C PHE A 143 -5.49 -8.34 11.83
N CYS A 144 -4.39 -8.30 12.59
CA CYS A 144 -4.02 -9.36 13.51
C CYS A 144 -5.06 -9.56 14.61
N ASP A 145 -5.64 -8.47 15.15
CA ASP A 145 -6.68 -8.53 16.16
C ASP A 145 -7.95 -9.20 15.62
N MET A 146 -8.39 -8.81 14.41
CA MET A 146 -9.48 -9.48 13.71
C MET A 146 -9.21 -10.98 13.50
N LEU A 147 -7.98 -11.36 13.14
CA LEU A 147 -7.61 -12.78 12.99
C LEU A 147 -7.67 -13.55 14.31
N ARG A 148 -7.26 -12.95 15.44
CA ARG A 148 -7.33 -13.58 16.76
C ARG A 148 -8.77 -13.82 17.20
N GLU A 149 -9.67 -12.88 16.91
CA GLU A 149 -11.10 -13.03 17.17
C GLU A 149 -11.73 -14.11 16.28
N LYS A 150 -11.36 -14.13 14.99
CA LYS A 150 -11.91 -15.07 14.01
C LYS A 150 -11.39 -16.49 14.17
N TYR A 151 -10.15 -16.66 14.61
CA TYR A 151 -9.48 -17.96 14.79
C TYR A 151 -8.82 -18.06 16.17
N PRO A 152 -9.61 -18.17 17.26
CA PRO A 152 -9.08 -18.22 18.61
C PRO A 152 -8.11 -19.40 18.80
N GLY A 153 -6.93 -19.14 19.37
CA GLY A 153 -5.90 -20.14 19.66
C GLY A 153 -4.96 -20.49 18.49
N ASP A 154 -5.21 -20.01 17.26
CA ASP A 154 -4.32 -20.25 16.11
C ASP A 154 -3.31 -19.11 15.91
N GLY A 155 -2.41 -18.93 16.89
CA GLY A 155 -1.36 -17.91 16.83
C GLY A 155 -0.42 -18.10 15.63
N GLY A 156 -0.23 -19.34 15.17
CA GLY A 156 0.57 -19.65 13.98
C GLY A 156 -0.04 -19.06 12.71
N ARG A 157 -1.37 -19.04 12.58
CA ARG A 157 -2.05 -18.36 11.47
C ARG A 157 -1.88 -16.85 11.50
N VAL A 158 -2.02 -16.22 12.67
CA VAL A 158 -1.79 -14.77 12.83
C VAL A 158 -0.37 -14.41 12.38
N TYR A 159 0.62 -15.20 12.79
CA TYR A 159 2.01 -15.02 12.37
C TYR A 159 2.19 -15.13 10.86
N ARG A 160 1.65 -16.18 10.22
CA ARG A 160 1.77 -16.38 8.76
C ARG A 160 1.07 -15.32 7.93
N MET A 161 -0.04 -14.75 8.43
CA MET A 161 -0.86 -13.79 7.68
C MET A 161 -0.49 -12.31 7.93
N SER A 162 0.30 -12.02 8.97
CA SER A 162 0.81 -10.68 9.29
C SER A 162 1.37 -9.96 8.04
N MET A 163 1.29 -8.63 7.99
CA MET A 163 2.01 -7.85 6.96
C MET A 163 3.51 -7.80 7.22
N PHE A 164 3.95 -8.25 8.39
CA PHE A 164 5.35 -8.30 8.79
C PHE A 164 5.75 -9.73 9.11
N ASN A 165 6.68 -10.26 8.32
CA ASN A 165 7.03 -11.68 8.32
C ASN A 165 8.55 -11.82 8.52
N ASP A 166 9.01 -11.90 9.77
CA ASP A 166 10.34 -12.38 10.19
C ASP A 166 10.40 -12.33 11.73
N GLU A 167 11.41 -12.95 12.34
CA GLU A 167 11.72 -12.68 13.74
C GLU A 167 12.00 -11.19 13.95
N GLY A 168 11.13 -10.54 14.73
CA GLY A 168 11.25 -9.12 15.10
C GLY A 168 10.63 -8.12 14.12
N PHE A 169 9.66 -8.50 13.28
CA PHE A 169 8.91 -7.57 12.42
C PHE A 169 9.79 -6.78 11.42
N LYS A 170 10.90 -7.36 10.98
CA LYS A 170 11.96 -6.66 10.23
C LYS A 170 11.64 -6.39 8.77
N LYS A 171 10.66 -7.08 8.19
CA LYS A 171 10.32 -6.97 6.76
C LYS A 171 8.83 -6.83 6.56
N LEU A 172 8.43 -5.83 5.80
CA LEU A 172 7.09 -5.64 5.28
C LEU A 172 6.88 -6.54 4.05
N ASN A 173 5.86 -7.37 4.11
CA ASN A 173 5.32 -8.13 2.99
C ASN A 173 4.25 -7.29 2.29
N THR A 174 4.59 -6.71 1.14
CA THR A 174 3.69 -5.80 0.42
C THR A 174 2.53 -6.54 -0.26
N ALA A 175 2.68 -7.82 -0.58
CA ALA A 175 1.56 -8.62 -1.08
C ALA A 175 0.47 -8.76 -0.01
N HIS A 176 0.85 -8.98 1.25
CA HIS A 176 -0.11 -9.02 2.36
C HIS A 176 -0.77 -7.65 2.58
N LEU A 177 -0.01 -6.55 2.50
CA LEU A 177 -0.57 -5.20 2.52
C LEU A 177 -1.61 -5.00 1.40
N CYS A 178 -1.30 -5.40 0.16
CA CYS A 178 -2.21 -5.32 -0.98
C CYS A 178 -3.48 -6.14 -0.76
N ILE A 179 -3.35 -7.38 -0.27
CA ILE A 179 -4.49 -8.28 -0.01
C ILE A 179 -5.41 -7.69 1.05
N VAL A 180 -4.86 -7.20 2.16
CA VAL A 180 -5.66 -6.64 3.26
C VAL A 180 -6.30 -5.30 2.89
N GLY A 181 -5.59 -4.48 2.10
CA GLY A 181 -6.07 -3.16 1.67
C GLY A 181 -6.98 -3.15 0.45
N SER A 182 -7.26 -4.29 -0.16
CA SER A 182 -8.08 -4.37 -1.37
C SER A 182 -9.38 -5.15 -1.16
N HIS A 183 -10.48 -4.69 -1.75
CA HIS A 183 -11.75 -5.44 -1.75
C HIS A 183 -11.74 -6.60 -2.76
N LYS A 184 -10.84 -6.59 -3.74
CA LYS A 184 -10.71 -7.63 -4.75
C LYS A 184 -9.24 -7.94 -5.02
N VAL A 185 -8.93 -9.23 -5.11
CA VAL A 185 -7.64 -9.75 -5.56
C VAL A 185 -7.87 -10.69 -6.74
N ASN A 186 -7.08 -10.56 -7.80
CA ASN A 186 -7.13 -11.45 -8.95
C ASN A 186 -5.73 -11.89 -9.41
N GLY A 187 -5.65 -13.10 -9.96
CA GLY A 187 -4.51 -13.53 -10.76
C GLY A 187 -4.66 -13.11 -12.23
N VAL A 188 -3.68 -13.47 -13.05
CA VAL A 188 -3.65 -13.18 -14.50
C VAL A 188 -4.16 -14.34 -15.39
N ALA A 189 -4.45 -15.50 -14.80
CA ALA A 189 -5.03 -16.66 -15.48
C ALA A 189 -5.86 -17.49 -14.49
N ALA A 190 -6.73 -18.37 -15.00
CA ALA A 190 -7.55 -19.25 -14.16
C ALA A 190 -6.67 -20.14 -13.25
N ILE A 191 -5.69 -20.84 -13.82
CA ILE A 191 -4.75 -21.67 -13.06
C ILE A 191 -3.96 -20.86 -12.04
N HIS A 192 -3.52 -19.65 -12.40
CA HIS A 192 -2.80 -18.76 -11.51
C HIS A 192 -3.66 -18.32 -10.31
N SER A 193 -4.93 -18.00 -10.56
CA SER A 193 -5.87 -17.62 -9.50
C SER A 193 -6.18 -18.78 -8.55
N GLU A 194 -6.25 -20.01 -9.06
CA GLU A 194 -6.40 -21.20 -8.22
C GLU A 194 -5.14 -21.51 -7.41
N LEU A 195 -3.95 -21.31 -7.99
CA LEU A 195 -2.70 -21.44 -7.24
C LEU A 195 -2.61 -20.43 -6.09
N LEU A 196 -3.01 -19.17 -6.31
CA LEU A 196 -3.02 -18.15 -5.26
C LEU A 196 -3.91 -18.55 -4.07
N LYS A 197 -5.10 -19.13 -4.32
CA LYS A 197 -6.00 -19.55 -3.24
C LYS A 197 -5.49 -20.73 -2.41
N ASN A 198 -4.66 -21.58 -3.02
CA ASN A 198 -4.21 -22.84 -2.42
C ASN A 198 -2.81 -22.75 -1.81
N SER A 199 -2.00 -21.79 -2.25
CA SER A 199 -0.56 -21.75 -1.97
C SER A 199 -0.08 -20.46 -1.30
N VAL A 200 -0.92 -19.42 -1.23
CA VAL A 200 -0.58 -18.09 -0.69
C VAL A 200 -1.53 -17.71 0.44
#